data_AF-A0A352N341-F1
#
_entry.id   AF-A0A352N341-F1
#
_cell.length_a   1.000
_cell.length_b   1.000
_cell.length_c   1.000
_cell.angle_alpha   90.00
_cell.angle_beta   90.00
_cell.angle_gamma   90.00
#
_symmetry.space_group_name_H-M   'P 1'
#
loop_
_entity.id
_entity.type
_entity.pdbx_description
1 polymer ?
#
loop_
_entity_poly.entity_id
_entity_poly.type
_entity_poly.pdbx_seq_one_letter_code
_entity_poly.pdbx_strand_id
1 'polypeptide(L)'
;MRYAIISDLHANRPALKSVLADIASGDIDEIICLGDIVGYGPSPAEVLEIAYSKIHHFILGNHDAVIGGKLSPDCFNDNAKKLIEWTCNSLDRKAAKFFNSLPLDAKGGNFRCAHAEFSNPGRFGYILEPVDAEDSFKSCPEQVLFVGHSHVPGLFVMGDRRVAHWLEPMDFGIEDEKRYIVNVGSVGQPRDNDIRACYCIFDTEKKDVLFRKVAFDIEEYISEQKKNRLPETATYFIDIYHKQAPRSIRDIIDFHRVSVENSVKTGAETANLQKAVSSLKKTRLVLLILLVISAAFLFILVFFYSSEKTAAVKAKREADNAKKNLADASKEIKKLQKTVYGSMSLSAAIPPKGEVQLEIPSLNSPVSQSNPLKGWVIQLENPDTQKISVEKSEGQNILRLSSGNPGEISISSRATPVYKGMRFGVEGYVKSENFSSGNVEMLLEQIVPDGTRKTVYLTSIDGVRNLDKWKWKSMTEEKPIQEDGNLFLTIRGQFKGDILLRKFSIKRVD
;
A
#
# COMPACT_ATOMS: atom_id res chain seq x y z
N MET A 1 12.44 20.26 33.16
CA MET A 1 11.19 19.46 33.20
C MET A 1 11.05 18.67 31.90
N ARG A 2 10.78 17.37 32.01
CA ARG A 2 10.59 16.43 30.90
C ARG A 2 9.17 15.88 30.88
N TYR A 3 8.51 16.08 29.75
CA TYR A 3 7.15 15.57 29.51
C TYR A 3 7.20 14.36 28.57
N ALA A 4 6.42 13.32 28.88
CA ALA A 4 6.00 12.36 27.87
C ALA A 4 4.66 12.82 27.27
N ILE A 5 4.65 13.07 25.97
CA ILE A 5 3.48 13.52 25.23
C ILE A 5 2.98 12.35 24.40
N ILE A 6 1.82 11.83 24.79
CA ILE A 6 1.18 10.65 24.19
C ILE A 6 -0.16 11.06 23.56
N SER A 7 -0.62 10.34 22.54
CA SER A 7 -1.93 10.57 21.90
C SER A 7 -2.52 9.28 21.38
N ASP A 8 -3.83 9.29 21.13
CA ASP A 8 -4.53 8.28 20.34
C ASP A 8 -4.30 6.88 20.93
N LEU A 9 -4.63 6.72 22.21
CA LEU A 9 -4.49 5.47 22.96
C LEU A 9 -5.49 4.43 22.48
N HIS A 10 -6.67 4.88 22.02
CA HIS A 10 -7.68 4.09 21.32
C HIS A 10 -7.98 2.76 21.99
N ALA A 11 -8.20 2.77 23.31
CA ALA A 11 -8.54 1.58 24.08
C ALA A 11 -7.58 0.37 23.87
N ASN A 12 -6.34 0.63 23.45
CA ASN A 12 -5.31 -0.38 23.22
C ASN A 12 -4.48 -0.57 24.50
N ARG A 13 -4.96 -1.46 25.37
CA ARG A 13 -4.32 -1.75 26.66
C ARG A 13 -2.87 -2.27 26.53
N PRO A 14 -2.55 -3.24 25.63
CA PRO A 14 -1.17 -3.71 25.48
C PRO A 14 -0.21 -2.58 25.08
N ALA A 15 -0.59 -1.74 24.12
CA ALA A 15 0.25 -0.61 23.69
C ALA A 15 0.46 0.42 24.82
N LEU A 16 -0.60 0.81 25.52
CA LEU A 16 -0.50 1.75 26.65
C LEU A 16 0.40 1.19 27.75
N LYS A 17 0.28 -0.09 28.10
CA LYS A 17 1.15 -0.72 29.09
C LYS A 17 2.62 -0.68 28.67
N SER A 18 2.92 -1.02 27.42
CA SER A 18 4.30 -0.97 26.92
C SER A 18 4.87 0.46 26.93
N VAL A 19 4.09 1.45 26.50
CA VAL A 19 4.50 2.86 26.51
C VAL A 19 4.73 3.37 27.93
N LEU A 20 3.84 3.04 28.88
CA LEU A 20 4.03 3.44 30.29
C LEU A 20 5.25 2.76 30.93
N ALA A 21 5.56 1.52 30.54
CA ALA A 21 6.78 0.85 30.99
C ALA A 21 8.04 1.51 30.43
N ASP A 22 8.02 1.90 29.15
CA ASP A 22 9.09 2.67 28.51
C ASP A 22 9.28 4.04 29.18
N ILE A 23 8.19 4.79 29.41
CA ILE A 23 8.19 6.07 30.12
C ILE A 23 8.76 5.92 31.55
N ALA A 24 8.34 4.90 32.29
CA ALA A 24 8.80 4.64 33.66
C ALA A 24 10.29 4.26 33.74
N SER A 25 10.90 3.85 32.63
CA SER A 25 12.34 3.56 32.55
C SER A 25 13.20 4.82 32.31
N GLY A 26 12.57 5.94 31.95
CA GLY A 26 13.23 7.22 31.72
C GLY A 26 12.95 8.25 32.82
N ASP A 27 13.76 9.32 32.83
CA ASP A 27 13.55 10.48 33.70
C ASP A 27 12.44 11.38 33.15
N ILE A 28 11.18 10.95 33.29
CA ILE A 28 9.98 11.72 32.90
C ILE A 28 9.27 12.25 34.14
N ASP A 29 9.01 13.55 34.16
CA ASP A 29 8.35 14.22 35.28
C ASP A 29 6.83 14.12 35.17
N GLU A 30 6.28 14.38 33.98
CA GLU A 30 4.84 14.41 33.75
C GLU A 30 4.43 13.78 32.42
N ILE A 31 3.19 13.29 32.35
CA ILE A 31 2.61 12.68 31.15
C ILE A 31 1.41 13.50 30.71
N ILE A 32 1.41 13.95 29.45
CA ILE A 32 0.32 14.68 28.80
C ILE A 32 -0.29 13.78 27.74
N CYS A 33 -1.58 13.49 27.86
CA CYS A 33 -2.34 12.78 26.85
C CYS A 33 -3.14 13.76 25.99
N LEU A 34 -2.90 13.74 24.68
CA LEU A 34 -3.54 14.63 23.71
C LEU A 34 -4.94 14.19 23.29
N GLY A 35 -5.52 13.17 23.92
CA GLY A 35 -6.88 12.70 23.67
C GLY A 35 -6.94 11.40 22.87
N ASP A 36 -8.17 11.02 22.54
CA ASP A 36 -8.55 9.72 21.98
C ASP A 36 -8.03 8.57 22.86
N ILE A 37 -8.41 8.66 24.14
CA ILE A 37 -8.12 7.64 25.17
C ILE A 37 -8.86 6.34 24.83
N VAL A 38 -10.07 6.49 24.30
CA VAL A 38 -10.97 5.40 23.93
C VAL A 38 -11.40 5.51 22.47
N GLY A 39 -12.09 4.49 21.96
CA GLY A 39 -12.40 4.34 20.54
C GLY A 39 -11.50 3.31 19.88
N TYR A 40 -12.00 2.66 18.83
CA TYR A 40 -11.38 1.54 18.10
C TYR A 40 -11.02 0.28 18.91
N GLY A 41 -10.24 0.37 19.98
CA GLY A 41 -9.69 -0.78 20.68
C GLY A 41 -10.66 -1.48 21.65
N PRO A 42 -10.30 -2.69 22.10
CA PRO A 42 -11.21 -3.58 22.80
C PRO A 42 -11.32 -3.33 24.31
N SER A 43 -10.45 -2.51 24.90
CA SER A 43 -10.29 -2.44 26.37
C SER A 43 -10.48 -1.01 26.91
N PRO A 44 -11.63 -0.34 26.63
CA PRO A 44 -11.81 1.08 26.95
C PRO A 44 -11.86 1.37 28.45
N ALA A 45 -12.48 0.50 29.25
CA ALA A 45 -12.59 0.69 30.70
C ALA A 45 -11.23 0.51 31.38
N GLU A 46 -10.48 -0.52 31.00
CA GLU A 46 -9.15 -0.80 31.54
C GLU A 46 -8.13 0.26 31.13
N VAL A 47 -8.19 0.75 29.88
CA VAL A 47 -7.33 1.86 29.44
C VAL A 47 -7.65 3.12 30.22
N LEU A 48 -8.93 3.44 30.43
CA LEU A 48 -9.33 4.60 31.21
C LEU A 48 -8.88 4.50 32.67
N GLU A 49 -8.99 3.32 33.30
CA GLU A 49 -8.49 3.07 34.66
C GLU A 49 -6.97 3.29 34.75
N ILE A 50 -6.21 2.72 33.81
CA ILE A 50 -4.75 2.90 33.75
C ILE A 50 -4.42 4.39 33.57
N ALA A 51 -5.10 5.05 32.63
CA ALA A 51 -4.92 6.46 32.31
C ALA A 51 -5.10 7.34 33.54
N TYR A 52 -6.18 7.17 34.30
CA TYR A 52 -6.41 7.92 35.56
C TYR A 52 -5.28 7.77 36.57
N SER A 53 -4.64 6.60 36.63
CA SER A 53 -3.63 6.32 37.64
C SER A 53 -2.22 6.82 37.27
N LYS A 54 -1.96 7.11 35.99
CA LYS A 54 -0.61 7.37 35.47
C LYS A 54 -0.46 8.69 34.71
N ILE A 55 -1.51 9.20 34.08
CA ILE A 55 -1.46 10.38 33.24
C ILE A 55 -1.81 11.61 34.07
N HIS A 56 -1.04 12.69 33.88
CA HIS A 56 -1.13 13.91 34.69
C HIS A 56 -2.07 14.93 34.05
N HIS A 57 -2.01 15.06 32.73
CA HIS A 57 -2.81 16.03 31.96
C HIS A 57 -3.53 15.35 30.80
N PHE A 58 -4.77 15.79 30.56
CA PHE A 58 -5.65 15.22 29.55
C PHE A 58 -6.23 16.32 28.66
N ILE A 59 -6.14 16.11 27.36
CA ILE A 59 -6.82 16.90 26.33
C ILE A 59 -7.94 16.06 25.75
N LEU A 60 -9.04 16.69 25.38
CA LEU A 60 -10.18 16.03 24.77
C LEU A 60 -9.87 15.65 23.31
N GLY A 61 -9.98 14.36 22.96
CA GLY A 61 -10.02 13.91 21.57
C GLY A 61 -11.43 13.85 20.98
N ASN A 62 -11.55 13.60 19.67
CA ASN A 62 -12.87 13.52 19.03
C ASN A 62 -13.64 12.26 19.43
N HIS A 63 -12.98 11.11 19.63
CA HIS A 63 -13.64 9.90 20.13
C HIS A 63 -14.10 10.10 21.57
N ASP A 64 -13.27 10.72 22.40
CA ASP A 64 -13.60 11.10 23.77
C ASP A 64 -14.81 12.07 23.80
N ALA A 65 -14.86 13.03 22.87
CA ALA A 65 -15.93 14.01 22.75
C ALA A 65 -17.29 13.37 22.45
N VAL A 66 -17.31 12.25 21.72
CA VAL A 66 -18.54 11.45 21.51
C VAL A 66 -19.03 10.85 22.83
N ILE A 67 -18.13 10.23 23.62
CA ILE A 67 -18.49 9.67 24.93
C ILE A 67 -18.96 10.78 25.89
N GLY A 68 -18.31 11.94 25.83
CA GLY A 68 -18.65 13.13 26.62
C GLY A 68 -19.91 13.87 26.16
N GLY A 69 -20.58 13.42 25.09
CA GLY A 69 -21.80 14.01 24.56
C GLY A 69 -21.61 15.38 23.89
N LYS A 70 -20.38 15.72 23.48
CA LYS A 70 -20.05 16.97 22.78
C LYS A 70 -20.06 16.81 21.25
N LEU A 71 -20.01 15.59 20.75
CA LEU A 71 -19.98 15.26 19.32
C LEU A 71 -20.93 14.09 19.03
N SER A 72 -21.57 14.10 17.86
CA SER A 72 -22.40 12.97 17.42
C SER A 72 -21.52 11.88 16.79
N PRO A 73 -21.76 10.57 17.06
CA PRO A 73 -21.12 9.49 16.32
C PRO A 73 -21.29 9.58 14.79
N ASP A 74 -22.31 10.29 14.31
CA ASP A 74 -22.59 10.46 12.88
C ASP A 74 -21.54 11.26 12.11
N CYS A 75 -20.64 11.97 12.80
CA CYS A 75 -19.53 12.65 12.13
C CYS A 75 -18.39 11.70 11.72
N PHE A 76 -18.44 10.43 12.12
CA PHE A 76 -17.44 9.42 11.80
C PHE A 76 -17.85 8.56 10.60
N ASN A 77 -16.86 7.95 9.96
CA ASN A 77 -17.12 6.91 8.96
C ASN A 77 -17.80 5.69 9.60
N ASP A 78 -18.45 4.86 8.78
CA ASP A 78 -19.26 3.72 9.26
C ASP A 78 -18.50 2.76 10.20
N ASN A 79 -17.20 2.53 9.96
CA ASN A 79 -16.39 1.65 10.81
C ASN A 79 -16.12 2.30 12.17
N ALA A 80 -15.64 3.54 12.17
CA ALA A 80 -15.38 4.29 13.40
C ALA A 80 -16.66 4.54 14.22
N LYS A 81 -17.79 4.79 13.54
CA LYS A 81 -19.10 4.91 14.18
C LYS A 81 -19.51 3.64 14.92
N LYS A 82 -19.44 2.47 14.27
CA LYS A 82 -19.77 1.18 14.92
C LYS A 82 -18.92 0.92 16.16
N LEU A 83 -17.62 1.23 16.09
CA LEU A 83 -16.69 0.99 17.21
C LEU A 83 -16.90 1.98 18.35
N ILE A 84 -17.16 3.26 18.05
CA ILE A 84 -17.44 4.23 19.12
C ILE A 84 -18.80 3.98 19.77
N GLU A 85 -19.81 3.56 19.02
CA GLU A 85 -21.11 3.15 19.58
C GLU A 85 -20.96 1.92 20.49
N TRP A 86 -20.14 0.95 20.10
CA TRP A 86 -19.79 -0.17 20.97
C TRP A 86 -19.08 0.34 22.24
N THR A 87 -18.11 1.25 22.10
CA THR A 87 -17.37 1.84 23.21
C THR A 87 -18.28 2.58 24.19
N CYS A 88 -19.27 3.33 23.71
CA CYS A 88 -20.29 3.99 24.54
C CYS A 88 -21.02 3.01 25.46
N ASN A 89 -21.30 1.79 24.98
CA ASN A 89 -21.98 0.75 25.76
C ASN A 89 -21.06 0.06 26.77
N SER A 90 -19.75 0.18 26.60
CA SER A 90 -18.72 -0.43 27.47
C SER A 90 -18.28 0.48 28.62
N LEU A 91 -18.77 1.72 28.68
CA LEU A 91 -18.36 2.73 29.65
C LEU A 91 -19.52 3.20 30.52
N ASP A 92 -19.22 3.60 31.76
CA ASP A 92 -20.22 4.10 32.70
C ASP A 92 -20.44 5.62 32.58
N ARG A 93 -21.41 6.14 33.35
CA ARG A 93 -21.71 7.59 33.37
C ARG A 93 -20.56 8.43 33.94
N LYS A 94 -19.62 7.85 34.70
CA LYS A 94 -18.48 8.59 35.24
C LYS A 94 -17.48 8.89 34.14
N ALA A 95 -17.24 7.93 33.24
CA ALA A 95 -16.43 8.16 32.04
C ALA A 95 -16.99 9.31 31.19
N ALA A 96 -18.30 9.32 30.92
CA ALA A 96 -18.94 10.41 30.17
C ALA A 96 -18.76 11.79 30.84
N LYS A 97 -18.91 11.87 32.17
CA LYS A 97 -18.67 13.12 32.93
C LYS A 97 -17.21 13.57 32.84
N PHE A 98 -16.27 12.64 32.92
CA PHE A 98 -14.85 12.94 32.78
C PHE A 98 -14.53 13.53 31.41
N PHE A 99 -14.90 12.83 30.34
CA PHE A 99 -14.67 13.33 28.98
C PHE A 99 -15.39 14.66 28.72
N ASN A 100 -16.59 14.85 29.29
CA ASN A 100 -17.28 16.13 29.19
C ASN A 100 -16.51 17.29 29.85
N SER A 101 -15.67 17.01 30.84
CA SER A 101 -14.89 18.01 31.59
C SER A 101 -13.52 18.34 30.99
N LEU A 102 -13.03 17.53 30.04
CA LEU A 102 -11.69 17.73 29.47
C LEU A 102 -11.60 19.00 28.63
N PRO A 103 -10.47 19.74 28.70
CA PRO A 103 -10.23 20.91 27.88
C PRO A 103 -9.91 20.50 26.43
N LEU A 104 -10.18 21.40 25.49
CA LEU A 104 -9.82 21.21 24.07
C LEU A 104 -8.33 21.43 23.80
N ASP A 105 -7.66 22.19 24.67
CA ASP A 105 -6.25 22.49 24.59
C ASP A 105 -5.68 22.86 25.97
N ALA A 106 -4.35 22.76 26.13
CA ALA A 106 -3.65 23.22 27.33
C ALA A 106 -2.34 23.92 26.96
N LYS A 107 -1.97 24.93 27.76
CA LYS A 107 -0.74 25.71 27.59
C LYS A 107 0.26 25.41 28.69
N GLY A 108 1.52 25.20 28.32
CA GLY A 108 2.64 25.07 29.24
C GLY A 108 3.79 25.97 28.82
N GLY A 109 4.07 27.05 29.55
CA GLY A 109 5.19 27.96 29.21
C GLY A 109 5.19 28.40 27.74
N ASN A 110 6.18 27.92 26.97
CA ASN A 110 6.37 28.20 25.54
C ASN A 110 5.87 27.09 24.60
N PHE A 111 5.04 26.17 25.10
CA PHE A 111 4.38 25.14 24.31
C PHE A 111 2.87 25.08 24.55
N ARG A 112 2.15 24.49 23.59
CA ARG A 112 0.70 24.25 23.69
C ARG A 112 0.35 22.87 23.14
N CYS A 113 -0.66 22.25 23.71
CA CYS A 113 -1.11 20.90 23.38
C CYS A 113 -2.59 20.95 22.99
N ALA A 114 -2.94 20.34 21.87
CA ALA A 114 -4.32 20.11 21.42
C ALA A 114 -4.42 18.72 20.79
N HIS A 115 -5.63 18.20 20.63
CA HIS A 115 -5.78 16.89 19.98
C HIS A 115 -5.43 16.95 18.49
N ALA A 116 -5.94 17.94 17.76
CA ALA A 116 -5.88 17.95 16.29
C ALA A 116 -5.35 19.27 15.69
N GLU A 117 -5.94 20.41 16.06
CA GLU A 117 -5.59 21.74 15.54
C GLU A 117 -5.77 22.84 16.58
N PHE A 118 -5.25 24.04 16.30
CA PHE A 118 -5.28 25.17 17.22
C PHE A 118 -6.16 26.36 16.79
N SER A 119 -6.53 26.47 15.52
CA SER A 119 -7.38 27.57 15.03
C SER A 119 -8.84 27.40 15.44
N ASN A 120 -9.33 26.15 15.42
CA ASN A 120 -10.65 25.78 15.93
C ASN A 120 -10.60 24.37 16.58
N PRO A 121 -10.03 24.24 17.80
CA PRO A 121 -9.77 22.94 18.42
C PRO A 121 -10.99 22.01 18.52
N GLY A 122 -12.20 22.56 18.68
CA GLY A 122 -13.44 21.79 18.79
C GLY A 122 -13.94 21.17 17.47
N ARG A 123 -13.35 21.55 16.33
CA ARG A 123 -13.65 20.95 15.03
C ARG A 123 -12.89 19.63 14.80
N PHE A 124 -11.77 19.45 15.48
CA PHE A 124 -10.86 18.32 15.28
C PHE A 124 -10.39 18.18 13.81
N GLY A 125 -9.97 19.29 13.19
CA GLY A 125 -9.41 19.27 11.84
C GLY A 125 -8.03 18.60 11.78
N TYR A 126 -7.80 17.78 10.75
CA TYR A 126 -6.50 17.19 10.51
C TYR A 126 -5.48 18.23 10.01
N ILE A 127 -4.24 18.10 10.48
CA ILE A 127 -3.07 18.78 9.91
C ILE A 127 -2.23 17.73 9.19
N LEU A 128 -2.30 17.68 7.87
CA LEU A 128 -1.61 16.66 7.05
C LEU A 128 -0.57 17.28 6.11
N GLU A 129 -0.84 18.47 5.62
CA GLU A 129 0.01 19.19 4.68
C GLU A 129 0.46 20.54 5.28
N PRO A 130 1.56 21.14 4.80
CA PRO A 130 2.06 22.40 5.35
C PRO A 130 1.03 23.55 5.33
N VAL A 131 0.10 23.54 4.37
CA VAL A 131 -0.98 24.54 4.30
C VAL A 131 -1.96 24.42 5.48
N ASP A 132 -2.21 23.21 5.99
CA ASP A 132 -3.12 22.99 7.12
C ASP A 132 -2.51 23.53 8.43
N ALA A 133 -1.18 23.50 8.52
CA ALA A 133 -0.43 23.96 9.69
C ALA A 133 -0.46 25.49 9.86
N GLU A 134 -0.67 26.25 8.78
CA GLU A 134 -0.58 27.71 8.80
C GLU A 134 -1.56 28.36 9.78
N ASP A 135 -2.81 27.91 9.80
CA ASP A 135 -3.84 28.50 10.66
C ASP A 135 -3.56 28.24 12.14
N SER A 136 -3.00 27.07 12.46
CA SER A 136 -2.53 26.75 13.80
C SER A 136 -1.34 27.62 14.21
N PHE A 137 -0.37 27.82 13.32
CA PHE A 137 0.73 28.75 13.56
C PHE A 137 0.27 30.20 13.75
N LYS A 138 -0.75 30.66 13.01
CA LYS A 138 -1.29 32.02 13.15
C LYS A 138 -2.07 32.19 14.47
N SER A 139 -2.75 31.15 14.93
CA SER A 139 -3.67 31.21 16.07
C SER A 139 -2.98 31.14 17.43
N CYS A 140 -1.80 30.53 17.50
CA CYS A 140 -1.04 30.37 18.73
C CYS A 140 0.33 31.07 18.61
N PRO A 141 0.82 31.79 19.63
CA PRO A 141 2.17 32.36 19.62
C PRO A 141 3.25 31.40 20.13
N GLU A 142 2.89 30.30 20.79
CA GLU A 142 3.85 29.37 21.41
C GLU A 142 4.81 28.77 20.36
N GLN A 143 6.06 28.55 20.76
CA GLN A 143 7.11 28.07 19.86
C GLN A 143 6.87 26.62 19.42
N VAL A 144 6.36 25.78 20.33
CA VAL A 144 6.11 24.36 20.05
C VAL A 144 4.64 24.02 20.31
N LEU A 145 4.01 23.40 19.33
CA LEU A 145 2.61 23.01 19.35
C LEU A 145 2.53 21.50 19.17
N PHE A 146 1.95 20.78 20.11
CA PHE A 146 1.81 19.31 20.04
C PHE A 146 0.39 18.92 19.64
N VAL A 147 0.30 17.99 18.68
CA VAL A 147 -0.96 17.43 18.16
C VAL A 147 -0.85 15.90 18.01
N GLY A 148 -2.00 15.25 17.85
CA GLY A 148 -2.14 13.84 17.48
C GLY A 148 -3.12 13.69 16.31
N HIS A 149 -4.18 12.90 16.48
CA HIS A 149 -5.36 12.77 15.62
C HIS A 149 -5.14 12.12 14.24
N SER A 150 -4.09 12.49 13.51
CA SER A 150 -3.74 11.85 12.22
C SER A 150 -3.18 10.43 12.41
N HIS A 151 -2.61 10.16 13.59
CA HIS A 151 -1.85 8.97 13.95
C HIS A 151 -0.55 8.78 13.14
N VAL A 152 -0.10 9.83 12.43
CA VAL A 152 1.12 9.82 11.62
C VAL A 152 2.13 10.77 12.28
N PRO A 153 3.22 10.24 12.87
CA PRO A 153 4.22 11.07 13.53
C PRO A 153 4.99 11.91 12.51
N GLY A 154 5.38 13.11 12.92
CA GLY A 154 6.20 14.02 12.11
C GLY A 154 6.09 15.46 12.61
N LEU A 155 6.65 16.40 11.87
CA LEU A 155 6.63 17.79 12.29
C LEU A 155 6.51 18.77 11.13
N PHE A 156 5.81 19.87 11.39
CA PHE A 156 5.79 21.06 10.56
C PHE A 156 6.68 22.12 11.18
N VAL A 157 7.57 22.70 10.37
CA VAL A 157 8.50 23.75 10.81
C VAL A 157 8.27 25.02 10.02
N MET A 158 8.19 26.14 10.73
CA MET A 158 8.08 27.47 10.13
C MET A 158 9.18 28.37 10.69
N GLY A 159 10.03 28.91 9.81
CA GLY A 159 11.03 29.93 10.14
C GLY A 159 10.60 31.34 9.68
N ASP A 160 11.56 32.27 9.60
CA ASP A 160 11.34 33.69 9.32
C ASP A 160 10.54 34.00 8.04
N ARG A 161 10.63 33.14 7.03
CA ARG A 161 9.90 33.31 5.76
C ARG A 161 8.39 33.04 5.89
N ARG A 162 7.93 32.58 7.05
CA ARG A 162 6.53 32.27 7.37
C ARG A 162 5.88 31.27 6.41
N VAL A 163 6.69 30.34 5.89
CA VAL A 163 6.24 29.20 5.09
C VAL A 163 6.48 27.95 5.93
N ALA A 164 5.44 27.14 6.08
CA ALA A 164 5.53 25.85 6.77
C ALA A 164 6.15 24.79 5.84
N HIS A 165 6.92 23.88 6.43
CA HIS A 165 7.50 22.73 5.74
C HIS A 165 7.25 21.46 6.56
N TRP A 166 6.90 20.37 5.87
CA TRP A 166 6.79 19.04 6.48
C TRP A 166 8.16 18.37 6.56
N LEU A 167 8.42 17.69 7.68
CA LEU A 167 9.56 16.80 7.88
C LEU A 167 9.10 15.47 8.48
N GLU A 168 9.74 14.40 8.03
CA GLU A 168 9.61 13.06 8.62
C GLU A 168 10.00 13.08 10.11
N PRO A 169 9.44 12.17 10.93
CA PRO A 169 9.72 12.13 12.37
C PRO A 169 11.21 11.92 12.64
N MET A 170 11.80 12.84 13.40
CA MET A 170 13.20 12.80 13.81
C MET A 170 13.38 13.48 15.17
N ASP A 171 14.37 13.04 15.94
CA ASP A 171 14.79 13.75 17.14
C ASP A 171 15.40 15.10 16.74
N PHE A 172 15.04 16.18 17.44
CA PHE A 172 15.56 17.51 17.13
C PHE A 172 15.62 18.43 18.35
N GLY A 173 16.54 19.39 18.30
CA GLY A 173 16.60 20.53 19.22
C GLY A 173 15.84 21.73 18.63
N ILE A 174 15.15 22.46 19.49
CA ILE A 174 14.34 23.63 19.12
C ILE A 174 15.27 24.82 18.87
N GLU A 175 15.13 25.43 17.70
CA GLU A 175 15.84 26.63 17.30
C GLU A 175 15.00 27.88 17.59
N ASP A 176 15.62 28.93 18.14
CA ASP A 176 14.92 30.10 18.67
C ASP A 176 14.15 30.89 17.59
N GLU A 177 14.61 30.89 16.34
CA GLU A 177 13.97 31.58 15.21
C GLU A 177 12.90 30.73 14.49
N LYS A 178 12.63 29.52 14.99
CA LYS A 178 11.70 28.57 14.37
C LYS A 178 10.55 28.22 15.30
N ARG A 179 9.43 27.88 14.66
CA ARG A 179 8.23 27.36 15.31
C ARG A 179 7.87 26.00 14.77
N TYR A 180 7.31 25.17 15.63
CA TYR A 180 7.12 23.75 15.39
C TYR A 180 5.68 23.35 15.71
N ILE A 181 5.04 22.59 14.81
CA ILE A 181 3.90 21.73 15.14
C ILE A 181 4.40 20.30 15.08
N VAL A 182 4.32 19.57 16.18
CA VAL A 182 4.80 18.18 16.31
C VAL A 182 3.60 17.26 16.45
N ASN A 183 3.41 16.39 15.47
CA ASN A 183 2.47 15.29 15.60
C ASN A 183 3.16 14.13 16.31
N VAL A 184 2.68 13.77 17.50
CA VAL A 184 3.33 12.75 18.33
C VAL A 184 3.07 11.31 17.87
N GLY A 185 2.26 11.14 16.81
CA GLY A 185 1.82 9.84 16.34
C GLY A 185 0.70 9.26 17.22
N SER A 186 0.59 7.93 17.24
CA SER A 186 -0.42 7.23 18.02
C SER A 186 0.19 6.10 18.84
N VAL A 187 -0.26 5.99 20.09
CA VAL A 187 0.07 4.86 20.96
C VAL A 187 -0.70 3.62 20.53
N GLY A 188 -2.01 3.73 20.33
CA GLY A 188 -2.90 2.59 20.20
C GLY A 188 -3.28 2.20 18.78
N GLN A 189 -3.12 3.10 17.81
CA GLN A 189 -3.53 2.86 16.43
C GLN A 189 -2.59 3.61 15.44
N PRO A 190 -1.28 3.29 15.38
CA PRO A 190 -0.38 3.90 14.42
C PRO A 190 -0.88 3.72 12.98
N ARG A 191 -0.81 4.79 12.18
CA ARG A 191 -1.24 4.81 10.76
C ARG A 191 -0.08 5.06 9.79
N ASP A 192 1.14 4.96 10.27
CA ASP A 192 2.35 4.86 9.46
C ASP A 192 2.73 3.39 9.20
N ASN A 193 3.71 3.14 8.33
CA ASN A 193 4.16 1.78 8.00
C ASN A 193 4.88 1.06 9.18
N ASP A 194 4.97 1.70 10.35
CA ASP A 194 5.58 1.17 11.58
C ASP A 194 4.51 0.89 12.64
N ILE A 195 4.26 -0.40 12.88
CA ILE A 195 3.21 -0.87 13.79
C ILE A 195 3.49 -0.63 15.28
N ARG A 196 4.67 -0.11 15.64
CA ARG A 196 5.04 0.20 17.03
C ARG A 196 4.30 1.45 17.50
N ALA A 197 3.92 1.46 18.78
CA ALA A 197 3.35 2.62 19.45
C ALA A 197 4.31 3.81 19.37
N CYS A 198 3.79 5.02 19.13
CA CYS A 198 4.61 6.22 19.00
C CYS A 198 4.20 7.29 20.02
N TYR A 199 5.19 7.98 20.55
CA TYR A 199 5.00 9.15 21.40
C TYR A 199 6.26 10.04 21.37
N CYS A 200 6.19 11.23 21.98
CA CYS A 200 7.33 12.13 22.09
C CYS A 200 7.75 12.36 23.55
N ILE A 201 9.05 12.49 23.78
CA ILE A 201 9.60 13.09 25.00
C ILE A 201 9.95 14.54 24.67
N PHE A 202 9.49 15.47 25.49
CA PHE A 202 9.81 16.89 25.36
C PHE A 202 10.53 17.40 26.60
N ASP A 203 11.76 17.87 26.42
CA ASP A 203 12.60 18.44 27.47
C ASP A 203 12.59 19.97 27.36
N THR A 204 11.96 20.63 28.32
CA THR A 204 11.84 22.10 28.33
C THR A 204 13.15 22.83 28.64
N GLU A 205 14.09 22.17 29.32
CA GLU A 205 15.37 22.78 29.72
C GLU A 205 16.40 22.63 28.61
N LYS A 206 16.52 21.42 28.06
CA LYS A 206 17.40 21.16 26.91
C LYS A 206 16.82 21.68 25.60
N LYS A 207 15.52 21.96 25.58
CA LYS A 207 14.75 22.34 24.39
C LYS A 207 14.81 21.26 23.29
N ASP A 208 14.69 19.99 23.68
CA ASP A 208 14.74 18.85 22.76
C ASP A 208 13.40 18.12 22.67
N VAL A 209 13.06 17.64 21.48
CA VAL A 209 11.93 16.74 21.23
C VAL A 209 12.46 15.43 20.66
N LEU A 210 12.11 14.33 21.31
CA LEU A 210 12.58 12.99 20.96
C LEU A 210 11.40 12.07 20.61
N PHE A 211 11.36 11.51 19.41
CA PHE A 211 10.35 10.55 18.99
C PHE A 211 10.71 9.16 19.50
N ARG A 212 9.77 8.48 20.16
CA ARG A 212 9.94 7.12 20.66
C ARG A 212 9.01 6.17 19.90
N LYS A 213 9.50 4.96 19.65
CA LYS A 213 8.76 3.85 19.05
C LYS A 213 8.87 2.63 19.94
N VAL A 214 7.73 2.13 20.43
CA VAL A 214 7.67 1.06 21.44
C VAL A 214 6.89 -0.13 20.88
N ALA A 215 7.53 -1.29 20.86
CA ALA A 215 6.85 -2.52 20.49
C ALA A 215 5.86 -2.95 21.59
N PHE A 216 4.74 -3.53 21.19
CA PHE A 216 3.74 -4.06 22.10
C PHE A 216 3.19 -5.38 21.58
N ASP A 217 2.51 -6.13 22.45
CA ASP A 217 1.95 -7.43 22.11
C ASP A 217 0.65 -7.26 21.30
N ILE A 218 0.79 -7.38 19.97
CA ILE A 218 -0.33 -7.30 19.03
C ILE A 218 -1.22 -8.54 19.12
N GLU A 219 -0.67 -9.71 19.46
CA GLU A 219 -1.46 -10.94 19.63
C GLU A 219 -2.33 -10.86 20.89
N GLU A 220 -1.83 -10.24 21.97
CA GLU A 220 -2.62 -9.91 23.15
C GLU A 220 -3.79 -8.99 22.75
N TYR A 221 -3.54 -7.93 21.97
CA TYR A 221 -4.58 -7.04 21.48
C TYR A 221 -5.65 -7.78 20.65
N ILE A 222 -5.24 -8.64 19.70
CA ILE A 222 -6.16 -9.46 18.89
C ILE A 222 -6.98 -10.42 19.77
N SER A 223 -6.36 -11.01 20.79
CA SER A 223 -7.04 -11.86 21.76
C SER A 223 -8.10 -11.08 22.55
N GLU A 224 -7.80 -9.85 22.96
CA GLU A 224 -8.75 -8.97 23.63
C GLU A 224 -9.93 -8.58 22.74
N GLN A 225 -9.70 -8.29 21.45
CA GLN A 225 -10.78 -8.02 20.49
C GLN A 225 -11.80 -9.16 20.46
N LYS A 226 -11.31 -10.41 20.41
CA LYS A 226 -12.18 -11.60 20.42
C LYS A 226 -12.88 -11.79 21.76
N LYS A 227 -12.14 -11.67 22.87
CA LYS A 227 -12.67 -11.84 24.23
C LYS A 227 -13.79 -10.84 24.53
N ASN A 228 -13.58 -9.58 24.18
CA ASN A 228 -14.51 -8.48 24.48
C ASN A 228 -15.60 -8.33 23.40
N ARG A 229 -15.57 -9.17 22.35
CA ARG A 229 -16.56 -9.16 21.24
C ARG A 229 -16.64 -7.80 20.58
N LEU A 230 -15.48 -7.18 20.34
CA LEU A 230 -15.39 -5.95 19.57
C LEU A 230 -15.92 -6.22 18.14
N PRO A 231 -16.72 -5.32 17.55
CA PRO A 231 -17.19 -5.47 16.17
C PRO A 231 -16.03 -5.70 15.20
N GLU A 232 -16.15 -6.71 14.34
CA GLU A 232 -15.12 -6.99 13.33
C GLU A 232 -15.05 -5.85 12.31
N THR A 233 -13.92 -5.15 12.32
CA THR A 233 -13.60 -4.06 11.40
C THR A 233 -12.12 -4.08 11.06
N ALA A 234 -11.77 -3.64 9.85
CA ALA A 234 -10.37 -3.52 9.46
C ALA A 234 -9.63 -2.55 10.40
N THR A 235 -8.52 -3.01 10.97
CA THR A 235 -7.64 -2.22 11.83
C THR A 235 -6.28 -2.12 11.14
N TYR A 236 -5.90 -0.90 10.77
CA TYR A 236 -4.76 -0.63 9.89
C TYR A 236 -3.45 -1.32 10.33
N PHE A 237 -3.05 -1.20 11.61
CA PHE A 237 -1.80 -1.80 12.08
C PHE A 237 -1.87 -3.33 12.19
N ILE A 238 -3.06 -3.92 12.39
CA ILE A 238 -3.24 -5.38 12.34
C ILE A 238 -3.07 -5.88 10.90
N ASP A 239 -3.61 -5.16 9.92
CA ASP A 239 -3.45 -5.52 8.51
C ASP A 239 -1.98 -5.48 8.10
N ILE A 240 -1.22 -4.48 8.57
CA ILE A 240 0.23 -4.42 8.37
C ILE A 240 0.92 -5.57 9.10
N TYR A 241 0.57 -5.82 10.37
CA TYR A 241 1.13 -6.91 11.15
C TYR A 241 0.97 -8.26 10.44
N HIS A 242 -0.21 -8.58 9.91
CA HIS A 242 -0.44 -9.82 9.16
C HIS A 242 0.32 -9.87 7.81
N LYS A 243 0.56 -8.72 7.16
CA LYS A 243 1.39 -8.64 5.95
C LYS A 243 2.88 -8.85 6.25
N GLN A 244 3.34 -8.39 7.41
CA GLN A 244 4.73 -8.49 7.85
C GLN A 244 5.03 -9.80 8.58
N ALA A 245 4.02 -10.42 9.21
CA ALA A 245 4.19 -11.62 10.01
C ALA A 245 4.71 -12.78 9.14
N PRO A 246 5.81 -13.43 9.54
CA PRO A 246 6.25 -14.65 8.88
C PRO A 246 5.14 -15.70 9.03
N ARG A 247 4.73 -16.29 7.90
CA ARG A 247 3.74 -17.38 7.89
C ARG A 247 4.23 -18.50 8.80
N SER A 248 3.33 -19.09 9.59
CA SER A 248 3.72 -20.24 10.40
C SER A 248 4.19 -21.37 9.47
N ILE A 249 5.12 -22.22 9.93
CA ILE A 249 5.57 -23.38 9.14
C ILE A 249 4.36 -24.26 8.76
N ARG A 250 3.32 -24.30 9.59
CA ARG A 250 2.06 -25.02 9.32
C ARG A 250 1.22 -24.40 8.19
N ASP A 251 1.35 -23.10 7.94
CA ASP A 251 0.68 -22.42 6.82
C ASP A 251 1.51 -22.47 5.53
N ILE A 252 2.81 -22.75 5.66
CA ILE A 252 3.75 -22.95 4.54
C ILE A 252 3.73 -24.41 4.08
N ILE A 253 3.59 -25.34 5.02
CA ILE A 253 3.59 -26.78 4.79
C ILE A 253 2.21 -27.30 5.16
N ASP A 254 1.48 -27.75 4.15
CA ASP A 254 0.18 -28.38 4.35
C ASP A 254 0.35 -29.72 5.07
N PHE A 255 0.01 -29.73 6.37
CA PHE A 255 -0.08 -30.96 7.17
C PHE A 255 -1.48 -31.57 7.09
N HIS A 256 -2.16 -31.51 5.93
CA HIS A 256 -3.26 -32.41 5.67
C HIS A 256 -2.79 -33.86 5.89
N ARG A 257 -3.29 -34.49 6.96
CA ARG A 257 -3.46 -35.94 6.95
C ARG A 257 -4.29 -36.22 5.72
N VAL A 258 -3.70 -36.88 4.73
CA VAL A 258 -4.45 -37.49 3.63
C VAL A 258 -5.61 -38.23 4.28
N SER A 259 -6.82 -37.67 4.19
CA SER A 259 -8.02 -38.35 4.62
C SER A 259 -8.09 -39.61 3.78
N VAL A 260 -8.31 -40.74 4.43
CA VAL A 260 -8.36 -42.08 3.84
C VAL A 260 -9.61 -42.25 2.94
N GLU A 261 -10.20 -41.16 2.44
CA GLU A 261 -11.44 -41.16 1.67
C GLU A 261 -11.26 -41.20 0.15
N ASN A 262 -10.03 -41.34 -0.34
CA ASN A 262 -9.78 -41.81 -1.71
C ASN A 262 -9.64 -43.34 -1.82
N SER A 263 -10.22 -44.10 -0.89
CA SER A 263 -10.37 -45.56 -1.00
C SER A 263 -11.72 -45.98 -1.59
N VAL A 264 -12.23 -45.30 -2.62
CA VAL A 264 -13.36 -45.82 -3.41
C VAL A 264 -13.14 -45.49 -4.89
N LYS A 265 -12.17 -46.15 -5.52
CA LYS A 265 -12.14 -46.38 -6.98
C LYS A 265 -11.15 -47.47 -7.44
N THR A 266 -10.73 -48.37 -6.56
CA THR A 266 -9.76 -49.44 -6.89
C THR A 266 -10.36 -50.85 -6.87
N GLY A 267 -11.69 -51.00 -6.99
CA GLY A 267 -12.33 -52.31 -7.20
C GLY A 267 -12.35 -52.77 -8.66
N ALA A 268 -12.65 -51.84 -9.59
CA ALA A 268 -12.74 -52.16 -11.02
C ALA A 268 -11.36 -52.26 -11.69
N GLU A 269 -10.38 -51.48 -11.23
CA GLU A 269 -9.03 -51.47 -11.79
C GLU A 269 -8.21 -52.67 -11.32
N THR A 270 -8.40 -53.17 -10.10
CA THR A 270 -7.66 -54.33 -9.56
C THR A 270 -8.08 -55.65 -10.22
N ALA A 271 -9.37 -55.83 -10.55
CA ALA A 271 -9.85 -56.98 -11.29
C ALA A 271 -9.34 -57.01 -12.75
N ASN A 272 -9.28 -55.85 -13.40
CA ASN A 272 -8.72 -55.72 -14.74
C ASN A 272 -7.19 -55.90 -14.77
N LEU A 273 -6.48 -55.41 -13.74
CA LEU A 273 -5.04 -55.65 -13.57
C LEU A 273 -4.72 -57.12 -13.27
N GLN A 274 -5.51 -57.82 -12.45
CA GLN A 274 -5.31 -59.27 -12.22
C GLN A 274 -5.59 -60.11 -13.48
N LYS A 275 -6.62 -59.77 -14.26
CA LYS A 275 -6.84 -60.38 -15.58
C LYS A 275 -5.68 -60.10 -16.55
N ALA A 276 -5.20 -58.86 -16.62
CA ALA A 276 -4.06 -58.48 -17.46
C ALA A 276 -2.76 -59.17 -17.02
N VAL A 277 -2.48 -59.32 -15.72
CA VAL A 277 -1.29 -60.01 -15.21
C VAL A 277 -1.37 -61.52 -15.47
N SER A 278 -2.56 -62.13 -15.40
CA SER A 278 -2.76 -63.55 -15.71
C SER A 278 -2.65 -63.85 -17.21
N SER A 279 -3.15 -62.97 -18.08
CA SER A 279 -2.95 -63.05 -19.53
C SER A 279 -1.47 -62.84 -19.88
N LEU A 280 -0.80 -61.87 -19.25
CA LEU A 280 0.63 -61.60 -19.42
C LEU A 280 1.51 -62.79 -19.02
N LYS A 281 1.18 -63.53 -17.95
CA LYS A 281 1.90 -64.76 -17.56
C LYS A 281 1.72 -65.89 -18.57
N LYS A 282 0.52 -66.09 -19.13
CA LYS A 282 0.27 -67.07 -20.20
C LYS A 282 0.96 -66.67 -21.51
N THR A 283 0.89 -65.39 -21.90
CA THR A 283 1.62 -64.91 -23.09
C THR A 283 3.13 -64.95 -22.88
N ARG A 284 3.66 -64.76 -21.66
CA ARG A 284 5.12 -64.83 -21.40
C ARG A 284 5.65 -66.26 -21.55
N LEU A 285 4.87 -67.29 -21.20
CA LEU A 285 5.24 -68.69 -21.43
C LEU A 285 5.16 -69.07 -22.92
N VAL A 286 4.10 -68.63 -23.61
CA VAL A 286 3.97 -68.80 -25.07
C VAL A 286 5.05 -68.04 -25.83
N LEU A 287 5.37 -66.81 -25.40
CA LEU A 287 6.47 -66.00 -25.92
C LEU A 287 7.81 -66.66 -25.65
N LEU A 288 8.05 -67.31 -24.50
CA LEU A 288 9.33 -67.98 -24.26
C LEU A 288 9.55 -69.18 -25.21
N ILE A 289 8.48 -69.95 -25.47
CA ILE A 289 8.51 -71.07 -26.43
C ILE A 289 8.67 -70.55 -27.86
N LEU A 290 7.93 -69.49 -28.22
CA LEU A 290 8.09 -68.80 -29.49
C LEU A 290 9.46 -68.14 -29.63
N LEU A 291 10.11 -67.70 -28.55
CA LEU A 291 11.41 -67.03 -28.58
C LEU A 291 12.55 -68.02 -28.78
N VAL A 292 12.40 -69.26 -28.30
CA VAL A 292 13.33 -70.36 -28.65
C VAL A 292 13.15 -70.78 -30.11
N ILE A 293 11.91 -70.91 -30.59
CA ILE A 293 11.62 -71.22 -31.99
C ILE A 293 12.05 -70.07 -32.91
N SER A 294 11.81 -68.82 -32.48
CA SER A 294 12.17 -67.62 -33.24
C SER A 294 13.66 -67.37 -33.18
N ALA A 295 14.41 -67.68 -32.11
CA ALA A 295 15.87 -67.54 -32.10
C ALA A 295 16.54 -68.49 -33.10
N ALA A 296 16.00 -69.70 -33.28
CA ALA A 296 16.41 -70.62 -34.35
C ALA A 296 16.06 -70.07 -35.75
N PHE A 297 14.92 -69.37 -35.88
CA PHE A 297 14.49 -68.71 -37.12
C PHE A 297 15.21 -67.37 -37.39
N LEU A 298 15.64 -66.66 -36.35
CA LEU A 298 16.34 -65.37 -36.40
C LEU A 298 17.81 -65.56 -36.77
N PHE A 299 18.42 -66.69 -36.40
CA PHE A 299 19.73 -67.09 -36.93
C PHE A 299 19.70 -67.31 -38.45
N ILE A 300 18.53 -67.65 -39.01
CA ILE A 300 18.29 -67.85 -40.45
C ILE A 300 17.89 -66.52 -41.14
N LEU A 301 17.23 -65.61 -40.42
CA LEU A 301 16.77 -64.31 -40.97
C LEU A 301 17.75 -63.15 -40.79
N VAL A 302 18.71 -63.23 -39.86
CA VAL A 302 19.85 -62.30 -39.78
C VAL A 302 20.82 -62.49 -40.97
N PHE A 303 20.63 -63.56 -41.77
CA PHE A 303 21.23 -63.73 -43.09
C PHE A 303 20.54 -62.91 -44.20
N PHE A 304 19.37 -62.33 -43.93
CA PHE A 304 18.67 -61.48 -44.89
C PHE A 304 18.31 -60.13 -44.26
N TYR A 305 19.19 -59.19 -44.55
CA TYR A 305 18.77 -57.90 -45.09
C TYR A 305 18.28 -56.86 -44.09
N SER A 306 19.22 -55.98 -43.78
CA SER A 306 19.08 -54.54 -43.58
C SER A 306 17.71 -53.93 -43.89
N SER A 307 17.20 -53.06 -43.01
CA SER A 307 17.48 -51.62 -43.10
C SER A 307 16.66 -50.81 -42.06
N GLU A 308 17.36 -49.84 -41.49
CA GLU A 308 16.95 -48.55 -40.89
C GLU A 308 15.51 -48.05 -41.19
N LYS A 309 14.84 -47.24 -40.34
CA LYS A 309 15.34 -46.03 -39.67
C LYS A 309 14.36 -45.43 -38.64
N THR A 310 14.95 -44.60 -37.81
CA THR A 310 14.48 -43.68 -36.78
C THR A 310 13.79 -42.40 -37.32
N ALA A 311 12.79 -41.85 -36.60
CA ALA A 311 12.33 -40.45 -36.77
C ALA A 311 11.58 -39.79 -35.57
N ALA A 312 11.19 -40.51 -34.51
CA ALA A 312 10.25 -39.96 -33.51
C ALA A 312 10.87 -39.25 -32.28
N VAL A 313 12.19 -39.30 -32.08
CA VAL A 313 12.81 -38.86 -30.82
C VAL A 313 13.25 -37.38 -30.83
N LYS A 314 13.39 -36.76 -32.00
CA LYS A 314 13.90 -35.37 -32.10
C LYS A 314 12.84 -34.30 -31.79
N ALA A 315 11.59 -34.52 -32.19
CA ALA A 315 10.50 -33.54 -32.02
C ALA A 315 10.06 -33.34 -30.55
N LYS A 316 10.18 -34.38 -29.71
CA LYS A 316 9.73 -34.32 -28.31
C LYS A 316 10.66 -33.45 -27.44
N ARG A 317 11.95 -33.45 -27.74
CA ARG A 317 12.96 -32.75 -26.94
C ARG A 317 12.97 -31.23 -27.14
N GLU A 318 12.55 -30.75 -28.31
CA GLU A 318 12.43 -29.32 -28.59
C GLU A 318 11.18 -28.71 -27.94
N ALA A 319 10.08 -29.45 -27.85
CA ALA A 319 8.85 -29.01 -27.19
C ALA A 319 9.03 -28.86 -25.66
N ASP A 320 9.77 -29.77 -25.02
CA ASP A 320 9.99 -29.74 -23.57
C ASP A 320 10.91 -28.58 -23.15
N ASN A 321 11.86 -28.17 -24.00
CA ASN A 321 12.74 -27.03 -23.72
C ASN A 321 12.02 -25.68 -23.86
N ALA A 322 11.12 -25.52 -24.83
CA ALA A 322 10.33 -24.30 -24.99
C ALA A 322 9.42 -24.03 -23.79
N LYS A 323 8.86 -25.10 -23.20
CA LYS A 323 7.95 -25.02 -22.04
C LYS A 323 8.68 -24.58 -20.76
N LYS A 324 9.94 -24.99 -20.59
CA LYS A 324 10.77 -24.62 -19.45
C LYS A 324 11.18 -23.14 -19.50
N ASN A 325 11.59 -22.66 -20.66
CA ASN A 325 12.00 -21.26 -20.84
C ASN A 325 10.84 -20.27 -20.60
N LEU A 326 9.61 -20.63 -20.95
CA LEU A 326 8.43 -19.81 -20.70
C LEU A 326 8.10 -19.68 -19.19
N ALA A 327 8.33 -20.74 -18.42
CA ALA A 327 8.09 -20.75 -16.98
C ALA A 327 9.13 -19.91 -16.22
N ASP A 328 10.39 -19.92 -16.68
CA ASP A 328 11.47 -19.16 -16.06
C ASP A 328 11.33 -17.65 -16.35
N ALA A 329 10.96 -17.27 -17.58
CA ALA A 329 10.67 -15.87 -17.94
C ALA A 329 9.48 -15.29 -17.13
N SER A 330 8.43 -16.09 -16.90
CA SER A 330 7.28 -15.66 -16.10
C SER A 330 7.63 -15.43 -14.61
N LYS A 331 8.63 -16.17 -14.10
CA LYS A 331 9.15 -16.00 -12.74
C LYS A 331 9.98 -14.73 -12.59
N GLU A 332 10.78 -14.38 -13.60
CA GLU A 332 11.55 -13.13 -13.62
C GLU A 332 10.67 -11.88 -13.74
N ILE A 333 9.62 -11.93 -14.59
CA ILE A 333 8.66 -10.82 -14.73
C ILE A 333 7.94 -10.53 -13.41
N LYS A 334 7.49 -11.57 -12.68
CA LYS A 334 6.90 -11.42 -11.34
C LYS A 334 7.87 -10.84 -10.31
N LYS A 335 9.17 -11.15 -10.45
CA LYS A 335 10.21 -10.62 -9.57
C LYS A 335 10.46 -9.14 -9.86
N LEU A 336 10.55 -8.73 -11.13
CA LEU A 336 10.74 -7.34 -11.56
C LEU A 336 9.54 -6.44 -11.23
N GLN A 337 8.31 -6.95 -11.35
CA GLN A 337 7.09 -6.23 -10.97
C GLN A 337 7.06 -5.87 -9.47
N LYS A 338 7.62 -6.73 -8.61
CA LYS A 338 7.67 -6.51 -7.16
C LYS A 338 8.73 -5.47 -6.76
N THR A 339 9.85 -5.37 -7.49
CA THR A 339 10.96 -4.47 -7.16
C THR A 339 10.76 -3.04 -7.66
N VAL A 340 10.04 -2.84 -8.77
CA VAL A 340 9.87 -1.51 -9.39
C VAL A 340 8.66 -0.75 -8.86
N TYR A 341 7.62 -1.45 -8.40
CA TYR A 341 6.35 -0.82 -7.99
C TYR A 341 5.84 -1.23 -6.60
N GLY A 342 6.46 -2.23 -5.96
CA GLY A 342 6.05 -2.73 -4.64
C GLY A 342 6.40 -1.82 -3.45
N SER A 343 7.06 -0.68 -3.70
CA SER A 343 7.43 0.31 -2.67
C SER A 343 6.53 1.55 -2.64
N MET A 344 5.52 1.66 -3.51
CA MET A 344 4.63 2.82 -3.50
C MET A 344 3.46 2.58 -2.55
N SER A 345 3.60 3.04 -1.30
CA SER A 345 2.49 3.09 -0.35
C SER A 345 1.35 3.94 -0.91
N LEU A 346 0.11 3.53 -0.67
CA LEU A 346 -1.06 4.40 -0.85
C LEU A 346 -0.81 5.70 -0.07
N SER A 347 -0.70 6.82 -0.79
CA SER A 347 -0.72 8.14 -0.14
C SER A 347 -2.11 8.35 0.47
N ALA A 348 -2.16 8.80 1.72
CA ALA A 348 -3.38 8.98 2.50
C ALA A 348 -4.26 10.16 2.03
N ALA A 349 -3.83 10.94 1.04
CA ALA A 349 -4.61 12.06 0.53
C ALA A 349 -5.76 11.55 -0.35
N ILE A 350 -7.01 11.80 0.06
CA ILE A 350 -8.17 11.63 -0.82
C ILE A 350 -8.02 12.61 -1.99
N PRO A 351 -7.98 12.16 -3.26
CA PRO A 351 -7.87 13.09 -4.38
C PRO A 351 -9.09 14.04 -4.35
N PRO A 352 -8.85 15.36 -4.38
CA PRO A 352 -9.92 16.34 -4.33
C PRO A 352 -10.88 16.10 -5.50
N LYS A 353 -12.15 16.42 -5.30
CA LYS A 353 -13.12 16.45 -6.40
C LYS A 353 -12.68 17.51 -7.40
N GLY A 354 -12.30 17.10 -8.61
CA GLY A 354 -11.74 17.98 -9.63
C GLY A 354 -10.59 17.36 -10.41
N GLU A 355 -9.87 18.22 -11.13
CA GLU A 355 -8.76 17.83 -12.00
C GLU A 355 -7.46 17.72 -11.19
N VAL A 356 -6.85 16.53 -11.17
CA VAL A 356 -5.47 16.35 -10.70
C VAL A 356 -4.57 16.44 -11.94
N GLN A 357 -3.90 17.57 -12.10
CA GLN A 357 -2.94 17.72 -13.18
C GLN A 357 -1.73 16.80 -12.96
N LEU A 358 -1.34 16.07 -14.00
CA LEU A 358 -0.09 15.32 -14.02
C LEU A 358 0.99 16.28 -14.53
N GLU A 359 1.63 17.00 -13.60
CA GLU A 359 2.72 17.89 -13.98
C GLU A 359 3.87 17.07 -14.60
N ILE A 360 4.18 17.34 -15.87
CA ILE A 360 5.39 16.84 -16.53
C ILE A 360 6.54 17.70 -16.01
N PRO A 361 7.51 17.16 -15.24
CA PRO A 361 8.59 17.96 -14.68
C PRO A 361 9.47 18.58 -15.76
N SER A 362 10.00 19.79 -15.52
CA SER A 362 11.08 20.32 -16.35
C SER A 362 12.39 19.61 -16.01
N LEU A 363 13.09 19.09 -17.00
CA LEU A 363 14.40 18.44 -16.81
C LEU A 363 15.54 19.24 -17.42
N ASN A 364 16.67 19.24 -16.71
CA ASN A 364 17.96 19.73 -17.19
C ASN A 364 18.84 18.59 -17.76
N SER A 365 18.34 17.36 -17.85
CA SER A 365 19.10 16.16 -18.26
C SER A 365 18.20 15.15 -19.01
N PRO A 366 18.74 14.32 -19.92
CA PRO A 366 17.95 13.37 -20.70
C PRO A 366 17.33 12.28 -19.82
N VAL A 367 16.11 11.87 -20.18
CA VAL A 367 15.35 10.83 -19.48
C VAL A 367 15.79 9.46 -19.96
N SER A 368 16.11 8.56 -19.03
CA SER A 368 16.49 7.17 -19.30
C SER A 368 15.89 6.23 -18.25
N GLN A 369 16.01 4.92 -18.43
CA GLN A 369 15.67 3.95 -17.37
C GLN A 369 16.48 4.17 -16.08
N SER A 370 17.73 4.61 -16.20
CA SER A 370 18.62 4.92 -15.07
C SER A 370 18.43 6.34 -14.49
N ASN A 371 17.66 7.19 -15.17
CA ASN A 371 17.33 8.56 -14.75
C ASN A 371 15.88 8.88 -15.16
N PRO A 372 14.87 8.28 -14.50
CA PRO A 372 13.48 8.44 -14.90
C PRO A 372 12.95 9.83 -14.56
N LEU A 373 11.88 10.23 -15.27
CA LEU A 373 11.08 11.39 -14.92
C LEU A 373 10.60 11.28 -13.46
N LYS A 374 10.82 12.32 -12.65
CA LYS A 374 10.46 12.31 -11.22
C LYS A 374 8.97 11.93 -11.06
N GLY A 375 8.70 10.82 -10.37
CA GLY A 375 7.35 10.31 -10.13
C GLY A 375 6.72 9.54 -11.29
N TRP A 376 7.46 9.28 -12.38
CA TRP A 376 7.01 8.47 -13.51
C TRP A 376 7.87 7.21 -13.61
N VAL A 377 7.30 6.14 -14.15
CA VAL A 377 8.03 4.89 -14.40
C VAL A 377 8.08 4.61 -15.89
N ILE A 378 9.27 4.23 -16.37
CA ILE A 378 9.59 4.11 -17.78
C ILE A 378 10.12 2.72 -18.07
N GLN A 379 9.63 2.12 -19.14
CA GLN A 379 10.11 0.85 -19.66
C GLN A 379 10.36 0.98 -21.16
N LEU A 380 11.58 0.69 -21.58
CA LEU A 380 12.05 0.68 -22.95
C LEU A 380 12.55 -0.72 -23.25
N GLU A 381 12.02 -1.36 -24.30
CA GLU A 381 12.50 -2.66 -24.77
C GLU A 381 13.90 -2.54 -25.41
N ASN A 382 14.14 -1.45 -26.15
CA ASN A 382 15.38 -1.23 -26.90
C ASN A 382 15.98 0.16 -26.59
N PRO A 383 16.65 0.36 -25.44
CA PRO A 383 17.17 1.66 -25.00
C PRO A 383 18.12 2.35 -26.00
N ASP A 384 18.80 1.61 -26.86
CA ASP A 384 19.70 2.16 -27.88
C ASP A 384 18.97 2.85 -29.04
N THR A 385 17.71 2.48 -29.27
CA THR A 385 16.88 3.00 -30.38
C THR A 385 15.63 3.72 -29.92
N GLN A 386 15.35 3.70 -28.62
CA GLN A 386 14.19 4.31 -27.99
C GLN A 386 14.64 5.39 -27.02
N LYS A 387 13.98 6.55 -27.06
CA LYS A 387 14.33 7.71 -26.24
C LYS A 387 13.09 8.40 -25.70
N ILE A 388 13.21 8.90 -24.48
CA ILE A 388 12.22 9.79 -23.88
C ILE A 388 12.88 11.14 -23.63
N SER A 389 12.19 12.23 -23.97
CA SER A 389 12.66 13.59 -23.70
C SER A 389 11.52 14.50 -23.29
N VAL A 390 11.84 15.55 -22.55
CA VAL A 390 10.92 16.65 -22.25
C VAL A 390 11.41 17.90 -22.97
N GLU A 391 10.55 18.48 -23.79
CA GLU A 391 10.81 19.69 -24.55
C GLU A 391 9.92 20.82 -24.04
N LYS A 392 10.41 22.06 -24.06
CA LYS A 392 9.56 23.24 -23.81
C LYS A 392 9.11 23.82 -25.13
N SER A 393 7.80 23.98 -25.30
CA SER A 393 7.21 24.73 -26.42
C SER A 393 5.99 25.49 -25.94
N GLU A 394 5.84 26.74 -26.38
CA GLU A 394 4.71 27.62 -26.01
C GLU A 394 4.49 27.72 -24.48
N GLY A 395 5.56 27.70 -23.69
CA GLY A 395 5.50 27.76 -22.23
C GLY A 395 5.04 26.47 -21.53
N GLN A 396 4.91 25.36 -22.27
CA GLN A 396 4.47 24.06 -21.75
C GLN A 396 5.54 22.99 -21.93
N ASN A 397 5.58 22.03 -21.00
CA ASN A 397 6.41 20.85 -21.10
C ASN A 397 5.71 19.81 -21.98
N ILE A 398 6.39 19.36 -23.03
CA ILE A 398 5.97 18.32 -23.96
C ILE A 398 6.81 17.09 -23.72
N LEU A 399 6.17 15.96 -23.45
CA LEU A 399 6.83 14.67 -23.34
C LEU A 399 6.89 14.02 -24.72
N ARG A 400 8.09 13.73 -25.21
CA ARG A 400 8.33 13.03 -26.48
C ARG A 400 8.79 11.60 -26.22
N LEU A 401 8.14 10.65 -26.87
CA LEU A 401 8.50 9.23 -26.94
C LEU A 401 8.96 8.93 -28.37
N SER A 402 10.24 8.61 -28.54
CA SER A 402 10.86 8.37 -29.85
C SER A 402 11.28 6.91 -29.97
N SER A 403 11.00 6.31 -31.12
CA SER A 403 11.36 4.91 -31.41
C SER A 403 11.88 4.74 -32.83
N GLY A 404 13.13 4.31 -32.97
CA GLY A 404 13.77 4.06 -34.27
C GLY A 404 13.33 2.74 -34.94
N ASN A 405 12.93 1.75 -34.13
CA ASN A 405 12.45 0.44 -34.56
C ASN A 405 11.19 0.05 -33.77
N PRO A 406 10.27 -0.75 -34.34
CA PRO A 406 9.11 -1.23 -33.60
C PRO A 406 9.56 -2.07 -32.39
N GLY A 407 9.32 -1.53 -31.20
CA GLY A 407 9.57 -2.17 -29.90
C GLY A 407 8.71 -1.48 -28.86
N GLU A 408 8.44 -2.17 -27.74
CA GLU A 408 7.56 -1.66 -26.71
C GLU A 408 8.20 -0.49 -25.97
N ILE A 409 7.49 0.63 -25.94
CA ILE A 409 7.73 1.77 -25.06
C ILE A 409 6.54 1.87 -24.13
N SER A 410 6.79 1.99 -22.83
CA SER A 410 5.76 2.22 -21.83
C SER A 410 6.21 3.31 -20.85
N ILE A 411 5.32 4.25 -20.59
CA ILE A 411 5.51 5.31 -19.60
C ILE A 411 4.25 5.40 -18.73
N SER A 412 4.46 5.33 -17.42
CA SER A 412 3.40 5.38 -16.41
C SER A 412 3.59 6.62 -15.54
N SER A 413 2.52 7.36 -15.32
CA SER A 413 2.46 8.53 -14.46
C SER A 413 2.66 8.20 -12.98
N ARG A 414 2.63 9.24 -12.13
CA ARG A 414 2.61 9.07 -10.68
C ARG A 414 1.36 8.35 -10.21
N ALA A 415 1.50 7.59 -9.14
CA ALA A 415 0.38 7.00 -8.42
C ALA A 415 -0.59 8.09 -7.96
N THR A 416 -1.86 7.94 -8.30
CA THR A 416 -2.95 8.73 -7.73
C THR A 416 -3.78 7.82 -6.83
N PRO A 417 -3.86 8.07 -5.51
CA PRO A 417 -4.65 7.23 -4.61
C PRO A 417 -6.13 7.29 -5.02
N VAL A 418 -6.79 6.14 -5.07
CA VAL A 418 -8.21 6.02 -5.42
C VAL A 418 -8.91 5.09 -4.44
N TYR A 419 -10.18 5.38 -4.22
CA TYR A 419 -11.02 4.64 -3.28
C TYR A 419 -12.25 4.10 -3.99
N LYS A 420 -12.75 2.97 -3.48
CA LYS A 420 -13.96 2.35 -3.97
C LYS A 420 -15.10 3.36 -4.04
N GLY A 421 -15.79 3.39 -5.16
CA GLY A 421 -16.92 4.29 -5.42
C GLY A 421 -16.58 5.55 -6.20
N MET A 422 -15.30 5.92 -6.33
CA MET A 422 -14.89 7.11 -7.09
C MET A 422 -14.87 6.86 -8.61
N ARG A 423 -15.14 7.89 -9.41
CA ARG A 423 -15.03 7.87 -10.88
C ARG A 423 -13.90 8.76 -11.37
N PHE A 424 -13.18 8.27 -12.37
CA PHE A 424 -12.04 8.98 -12.95
C PHE A 424 -12.09 9.04 -14.47
N GLY A 425 -11.61 10.15 -15.00
CA GLY A 425 -11.31 10.34 -16.41
C GLY A 425 -9.87 10.78 -16.61
N VAL A 426 -9.40 10.69 -17.84
CA VAL A 426 -8.10 11.23 -18.25
C VAL A 426 -8.29 12.03 -19.51
N GLU A 427 -7.64 13.17 -19.60
CA GLU A 427 -7.65 13.98 -20.80
C GLU A 427 -6.27 14.56 -21.09
N GLY A 428 -5.99 14.84 -22.36
CA GLY A 428 -4.74 15.45 -22.79
C GLY A 428 -4.62 15.59 -24.30
N TYR A 429 -3.52 16.17 -24.77
CA TYR A 429 -3.24 16.35 -26.18
C TYR A 429 -2.15 15.39 -26.66
N VAL A 430 -2.39 14.76 -27.80
CA VAL A 430 -1.45 13.87 -28.49
C VAL A 430 -1.13 14.42 -29.88
N LYS A 431 0.12 14.30 -30.28
CA LYS A 431 0.61 14.57 -31.64
C LYS A 431 1.60 13.46 -32.03
N SER A 432 1.70 13.15 -33.31
CA SER A 432 2.73 12.26 -33.85
C SER A 432 3.65 13.02 -34.78
N GLU A 433 4.92 12.65 -34.83
CA GLU A 433 5.87 13.14 -35.83
C GLU A 433 6.64 11.95 -36.40
N ASN A 434 6.91 11.94 -37.70
CA ASN A 434 7.68 10.87 -38.38
C ASN A 434 7.17 9.44 -38.10
N PHE A 435 5.88 9.28 -37.81
CA PHE A 435 5.29 8.00 -37.44
C PHE A 435 5.09 7.12 -38.67
N SER A 436 5.84 6.02 -38.77
CA SER A 436 5.78 5.14 -39.93
C SER A 436 4.85 3.94 -39.72
N SER A 437 4.84 3.38 -38.50
CA SER A 437 4.12 2.14 -38.20
C SER A 437 3.98 1.93 -36.69
N GLY A 438 2.96 1.16 -36.29
CA GLY A 438 2.75 0.74 -34.91
C GLY A 438 1.39 1.13 -34.33
N ASN A 439 1.21 0.80 -33.06
CA ASN A 439 0.05 1.15 -32.26
C ASN A 439 0.47 1.82 -30.96
N VAL A 440 -0.37 2.72 -30.47
CA VAL A 440 -0.21 3.36 -29.17
C VAL A 440 -1.53 3.25 -28.44
N GLU A 441 -1.46 2.82 -27.19
CA GLU A 441 -2.56 2.61 -26.28
C GLU A 441 -2.42 3.55 -25.08
N MET A 442 -3.56 4.00 -24.58
CA MET A 442 -3.67 4.73 -23.34
C MET A 442 -4.51 3.89 -22.37
N LEU A 443 -3.92 3.59 -21.22
CA LEU A 443 -4.49 2.75 -20.19
C LEU A 443 -4.67 3.54 -18.91
N LEU A 444 -5.77 3.26 -18.23
CA LEU A 444 -5.96 3.60 -16.84
C LEU A 444 -5.79 2.31 -16.03
N GLU A 445 -4.71 2.20 -15.29
CA GLU A 445 -4.36 0.98 -14.56
C GLU A 445 -4.41 1.23 -13.06
N GLN A 446 -5.03 0.31 -12.33
CA GLN A 446 -5.13 0.34 -10.88
C GLN A 446 -4.25 -0.76 -10.29
N ILE A 447 -3.40 -0.41 -9.33
CA ILE A 447 -2.76 -1.38 -8.44
C ILE A 447 -3.61 -1.45 -7.17
N VAL A 448 -4.27 -2.58 -6.97
CA VAL A 448 -5.06 -2.87 -5.77
C VAL A 448 -4.15 -3.30 -4.61
N PRO A 449 -4.63 -3.34 -3.34
CA PRO A 449 -3.76 -3.46 -2.17
C PRO A 449 -3.01 -4.79 -2.04
N ASP A 450 -3.44 -5.82 -2.78
CA ASP A 450 -2.76 -7.12 -2.89
C ASP A 450 -1.57 -7.08 -3.89
N GLY A 451 -1.33 -5.94 -4.53
CA GLY A 451 -0.30 -5.73 -5.55
C GLY A 451 -0.73 -6.13 -6.96
N THR A 452 -1.97 -6.58 -7.15
CA THR A 452 -2.49 -6.94 -8.48
C THR A 452 -2.72 -5.68 -9.31
N ARG A 453 -2.15 -5.67 -10.52
CA ARG A 453 -2.41 -4.61 -11.51
C ARG A 453 -3.63 -4.98 -12.34
N LYS A 454 -4.66 -4.16 -12.28
CA LYS A 454 -5.92 -4.28 -13.02
C LYS A 454 -6.00 -3.14 -14.03
N THR A 455 -6.30 -3.45 -15.28
CA THR A 455 -6.67 -2.41 -16.26
C THR A 455 -8.12 -2.01 -15.99
N VAL A 456 -8.31 -0.75 -15.59
CA VAL A 456 -9.64 -0.16 -15.38
C VAL A 456 -10.24 0.18 -16.73
N TYR A 457 -9.47 0.84 -17.59
CA TYR A 457 -9.88 1.21 -18.93
C TYR A 457 -8.70 1.15 -19.91
N LEU A 458 -8.97 0.82 -21.17
CA LEU A 458 -8.01 0.75 -22.27
C LEU A 458 -8.62 1.39 -23.52
N THR A 459 -7.89 2.28 -24.17
CA THR A 459 -8.22 2.76 -25.53
C THR A 459 -6.99 2.85 -26.41
N SER A 460 -7.17 2.54 -27.69
CA SER A 460 -6.19 2.85 -28.73
C SER A 460 -6.21 4.34 -29.04
N ILE A 461 -5.06 4.91 -29.35
CA ILE A 461 -4.98 6.27 -29.90
C ILE A 461 -5.23 6.17 -31.41
N ASP A 462 -6.48 6.24 -31.83
CA ASP A 462 -6.78 6.06 -33.26
C ASP A 462 -6.12 7.11 -34.16
N GLY A 463 -5.62 6.65 -35.31
CA GLY A 463 -5.10 7.51 -36.38
C GLY A 463 -3.68 8.03 -36.14
N VAL A 464 -2.87 7.39 -35.27
CA VAL A 464 -1.52 7.84 -34.90
C VAL A 464 -0.64 8.23 -36.07
N ARG A 465 -0.76 7.55 -37.21
CA ARG A 465 0.06 7.81 -38.40
C ARG A 465 -0.13 9.20 -39.02
N ASN A 466 -1.25 9.88 -38.75
CA ASN A 466 -1.62 11.17 -39.36
C ASN A 466 -2.00 12.23 -38.30
N LEU A 467 -1.40 12.19 -37.10
CA LEU A 467 -1.64 13.16 -36.02
C LEU A 467 -0.66 14.34 -36.08
N ASP A 468 -0.54 14.99 -37.24
CA ASP A 468 0.41 16.10 -37.46
C ASP A 468 0.02 17.39 -36.71
N LYS A 469 -1.20 17.45 -36.16
CA LYS A 469 -1.71 18.51 -35.30
C LYS A 469 -2.04 17.94 -33.93
N TRP A 470 -1.93 18.78 -32.89
CA TRP A 470 -2.38 18.42 -31.55
C TRP A 470 -3.86 18.03 -31.56
N LYS A 471 -4.15 16.79 -31.17
CA LYS A 471 -5.50 16.27 -31.03
C LYS A 471 -5.82 16.05 -29.56
N TRP A 472 -6.93 16.61 -29.12
CA TRP A 472 -7.46 16.33 -27.79
C TRP A 472 -7.95 14.88 -27.73
N LYS A 473 -7.59 14.20 -26.65
CA LYS A 473 -8.02 12.84 -26.33
C LYS A 473 -8.49 12.86 -24.89
N SER A 474 -9.72 12.44 -24.67
CA SER A 474 -10.31 12.27 -23.35
C SER A 474 -10.88 10.86 -23.23
N MET A 475 -10.83 10.38 -22.00
CA MET A 475 -11.30 9.09 -21.53
C MET A 475 -12.09 9.37 -20.26
N THR A 476 -13.26 8.78 -20.11
CA THR A 476 -14.03 8.87 -18.88
C THR A 476 -14.61 7.50 -18.60
N GLU A 477 -14.21 6.91 -17.48
CA GLU A 477 -14.78 5.65 -17.04
C GLU A 477 -16.14 5.93 -16.38
N GLU A 478 -17.20 5.30 -16.89
CA GLU A 478 -18.54 5.45 -16.34
C GLU A 478 -18.73 4.66 -15.04
N LYS A 479 -17.97 3.56 -14.90
CA LYS A 479 -18.05 2.67 -13.75
C LYS A 479 -17.16 3.19 -12.61
N PRO A 480 -17.68 3.31 -11.38
CA PRO A 480 -16.83 3.65 -10.26
C PRO A 480 -15.76 2.57 -10.03
N ILE A 481 -14.62 2.99 -9.51
CA ILE A 481 -13.57 2.09 -9.03
C ILE A 481 -14.16 1.13 -7.99
N GLN A 482 -13.83 -0.16 -8.10
CA GLN A 482 -14.47 -1.22 -7.30
C GLN A 482 -13.75 -1.52 -5.98
N GLU A 483 -12.48 -1.14 -5.88
CA GLU A 483 -11.56 -1.47 -4.79
C GLU A 483 -10.64 -0.27 -4.54
N ASP A 484 -10.09 -0.12 -3.35
CA ASP A 484 -9.10 0.93 -3.09
C ASP A 484 -7.80 0.62 -3.83
N GLY A 485 -6.96 1.60 -4.10
CA GLY A 485 -5.67 1.35 -4.76
C GLY A 485 -5.00 2.61 -5.27
N ASN A 486 -3.98 2.41 -6.11
CA ASN A 486 -3.30 3.49 -6.80
C ASN A 486 -3.62 3.42 -8.29
N LEU A 487 -4.13 4.52 -8.83
CA LEU A 487 -4.46 4.69 -10.24
C LEU A 487 -3.31 5.36 -10.99
N PHE A 488 -3.01 4.84 -12.17
CA PHE A 488 -1.94 5.30 -13.03
C PHE A 488 -2.47 5.49 -14.44
N LEU A 489 -2.16 6.62 -15.05
CA LEU A 489 -2.19 6.75 -16.50
C LEU A 489 -0.92 6.10 -17.06
N THR A 490 -1.09 5.11 -17.93
CA THR A 490 -0.01 4.45 -18.67
C THR A 490 -0.23 4.63 -20.16
N ILE A 491 0.80 5.12 -20.84
CA ILE A 491 0.84 5.20 -22.30
C ILE A 491 1.87 4.20 -22.76
N ARG A 492 1.44 3.24 -23.59
CA ARG A 492 2.32 2.20 -24.12
C ARG A 492 2.09 1.98 -25.60
N GLY A 493 3.07 1.45 -26.29
CA GLY A 493 2.90 1.10 -27.69
C GLY A 493 4.14 0.48 -28.29
N GLN A 494 3.93 -0.24 -29.40
CA GLN A 494 4.99 -0.73 -30.26
C GLN A 494 4.93 0.08 -31.55
N PHE A 495 5.87 1.01 -31.73
CA PHE A 495 5.86 1.90 -32.88
C PHE A 495 7.23 2.33 -33.34
N LYS A 496 7.25 2.94 -34.54
CA LYS A 496 8.41 3.61 -35.12
C LYS A 496 8.02 5.05 -35.49
N GLY A 497 8.78 6.01 -34.99
CA GLY A 497 8.53 7.45 -35.06
C GLY A 497 8.42 8.09 -33.67
N ASP A 498 7.80 9.26 -33.61
CA ASP A 498 7.66 10.06 -32.39
C ASP A 498 6.19 10.23 -31.98
N ILE A 499 5.96 10.16 -30.67
CA ILE A 499 4.69 10.51 -30.02
C ILE A 499 4.94 11.62 -29.02
N LEU A 500 4.21 12.71 -29.16
CA LEU A 500 4.30 13.88 -28.32
C LEU A 500 3.03 14.03 -27.48
N LEU A 501 3.21 14.35 -26.21
CA LEU A 501 2.17 14.38 -25.20
C LEU A 501 2.25 15.70 -24.42
N ARG A 502 1.10 16.36 -24.19
CA ARG A 502 1.04 17.55 -23.31
C ARG A 502 -0.30 17.66 -22.60
N LYS A 503 -0.29 18.36 -21.46
CA LYS A 503 -1.46 18.65 -20.61
C LYS A 503 -2.30 17.42 -20.27
N PHE A 504 -1.64 16.34 -19.84
CA PHE A 504 -2.37 15.18 -19.33
C PHE A 504 -2.83 15.41 -17.89
N SER A 505 -4.08 15.08 -17.60
CA SER A 505 -4.62 15.14 -16.24
C SER A 505 -5.49 13.93 -15.94
N ILE A 506 -5.54 13.55 -14.66
CA ILE A 506 -6.47 12.56 -14.13
C ILE A 506 -7.56 13.35 -13.40
N LYS A 507 -8.79 13.28 -13.87
CA LYS A 507 -9.91 14.04 -13.34
C LYS A 507 -10.82 13.13 -12.54
N ARG A 508 -11.06 13.46 -11.27
CA ARG A 508 -12.15 12.87 -10.50
C ARG A 508 -13.47 13.49 -10.95
N VAL A 509 -14.42 12.65 -11.33
CA VAL A 509 -15.65 13.07 -12.03
C VAL A 509 -16.82 13.26 -11.08
N ASP A 510 -16.79 12.65 -9.89
CA ASP A 510 -17.92 12.56 -8.95
C ASP A 510 -17.69 13.21 -7.58
#